data_AF-A0A5S9PYV9-F1
#
_entry.id   AF-A0A5S9PYV9-F1
#
_cell.length_a   1.000
_cell.length_b   1.000
_cell.length_c   1.000
_cell.angle_alpha   90.00
_cell.angle_beta   90.00
_cell.angle_gamma   90.00
#
_symmetry.space_group_name_H-M   'P 1'
#
loop_
_entity.id
_entity.type
_entity.pdbx_description
1 polymer ?
#
loop_
_entity_poly.entity_id
_entity_poly.type
_entity_poly.pdbx_seq_one_letter_code
_entity_poly.pdbx_strand_id
1 'polypeptide(L)'
;MVYKRVVVLTGAGISAESGIKTFRADDGLWEEHRVEDVATPQGFAADPVLVQRFYNSRRAQLLGDDIQPNAAHRALADLEKVYGDSLLVVTQNIDNLHEQAGSTNIIHMHGEILKMRCAYTHLVYPISTDISIDDRCECCGLRGALRPHVVWFGEMPLQMEEIYDALEACDLFIAIGTSGNVYPAAGFVRQATLSGAKTMEINLEPSAVESAFSDHRYGLASVEVPALVAELIESMA
;
A
#
# COMPACT_ATOMS: atom_id res chain seq x y z
N MET A 1 22.69 5.63 15.53
CA MET A 1 22.53 4.20 15.88
C MET A 1 22.18 3.51 14.58
N VAL A 2 22.90 2.46 14.18
CA VAL A 2 22.67 1.80 12.87
C VAL A 2 21.66 0.67 13.06
N TYR A 3 20.56 0.73 12.30
CA TYR A 3 19.56 -0.34 12.26
C TYR A 3 19.98 -1.38 11.23
N LYS A 4 19.84 -2.68 11.52
CA LYS A 4 20.27 -3.72 10.56
C LYS A 4 19.15 -4.12 9.63
N ARG A 5 17.91 -4.18 10.13
CA ARG A 5 16.71 -4.52 9.35
C ARG A 5 15.63 -3.47 9.53
N VAL A 6 15.15 -2.94 8.42
CA VAL A 6 14.16 -1.87 8.38
C VAL A 6 12.92 -2.37 7.65
N VAL A 7 11.76 -2.22 8.29
CA VAL A 7 10.46 -2.44 7.65
C VAL A 7 9.73 -1.11 7.56
N VAL A 8 9.29 -0.76 6.35
CA VAL A 8 8.51 0.44 6.09
C VAL A 8 7.09 0.02 5.72
N LEU A 9 6.10 0.47 6.49
CA LEU A 9 4.69 0.38 6.12
C LEU A 9 4.26 1.69 5.45
N THR A 10 3.79 1.65 4.20
CA THR A 10 3.22 2.84 3.54
C THR A 10 1.71 2.74 3.36
N GLY A 11 1.02 3.85 3.57
CA GLY A 11 -0.40 4.02 3.27
C GLY A 11 -0.65 5.12 2.25
N ALA A 12 -1.93 5.41 1.98
CA ALA A 12 -2.33 6.27 0.88
C ALA A 12 -1.76 7.71 0.97
N GLY A 13 -1.43 8.17 2.19
CA GLY A 13 -0.85 9.50 2.42
C GLY A 13 0.49 9.70 1.71
N ILE A 14 1.30 8.66 1.49
CA ILE A 14 2.56 8.80 0.74
C ILE A 14 2.32 9.17 -0.73
N SER A 15 1.19 8.73 -1.31
CA SER A 15 0.83 8.93 -2.73
C SER A 15 -0.03 10.17 -2.95
N ALA A 16 -0.46 10.87 -1.88
CA ALA A 16 -1.34 12.03 -1.98
C ALA A 16 -0.71 13.17 -2.82
N GLU A 17 0.57 13.45 -2.58
CA GLU A 17 1.32 14.49 -3.32
C GLU A 17 1.62 14.10 -4.77
N SER A 18 1.37 12.83 -5.14
CA SER A 18 1.43 12.33 -6.52
C SER A 18 0.09 12.46 -7.26
N GLY A 19 -0.93 13.06 -6.64
CA GLY A 19 -2.26 13.25 -7.26
C GLY A 19 -3.22 12.07 -7.08
N ILE A 20 -2.84 11.05 -6.31
CA ILE A 20 -3.73 9.92 -5.97
C ILE A 20 -4.60 10.32 -4.79
N LYS A 21 -5.93 10.27 -4.97
CA LYS A 21 -6.86 10.56 -3.87
C LYS A 21 -6.85 9.43 -2.85
N THR A 22 -6.78 9.79 -1.58
CA THR A 22 -6.79 8.87 -0.46
C THR A 22 -8.22 8.43 -0.11
N PHE A 23 -8.36 7.25 0.47
CA PHE A 23 -9.58 6.87 1.18
C PHE A 23 -9.78 7.80 2.39
N ARG A 24 -11.01 8.30 2.58
CA ARG A 24 -11.39 9.13 3.72
C ARG A 24 -12.15 8.27 4.72
N ALA A 25 -11.48 7.94 5.82
CA ALA A 25 -12.09 7.12 6.87
C ALA A 25 -13.27 7.82 7.56
N ASP A 26 -13.22 9.15 7.70
CA ASP A 26 -14.19 9.92 8.50
C ASP A 26 -15.60 9.96 7.89
N ASP A 27 -15.71 9.99 6.55
CA ASP A 27 -16.99 9.97 5.85
C ASP A 27 -17.29 8.61 5.18
N GLY A 28 -16.36 7.66 5.26
CA GLY A 28 -16.50 6.32 4.67
C GLY A 28 -16.49 6.32 3.13
N LEU A 29 -16.02 7.42 2.52
CA LEU A 29 -16.02 7.57 1.07
C LEU A 29 -14.63 7.32 0.47
N TRP A 30 -14.62 6.61 -0.65
CA TRP A 30 -13.49 6.55 -1.56
C TRP A 30 -13.94 7.07 -2.92
N GLU A 31 -13.42 8.24 -3.32
CA GLU A 31 -13.76 8.88 -4.59
C GLU A 31 -15.29 9.05 -4.76
N GLU A 32 -15.93 9.59 -3.72
CA GLU A 32 -17.37 9.84 -3.62
C GLU A 32 -18.26 8.59 -3.66
N HIS A 33 -17.69 7.39 -3.51
CA HIS A 33 -18.42 6.13 -3.36
C HIS A 33 -18.31 5.62 -1.93
N ARG A 34 -19.37 5.00 -1.42
CA ARG A 34 -19.30 4.26 -0.16
C ARG A 34 -18.38 3.07 -0.33
N VAL A 35 -17.46 2.86 0.61
CA VAL A 35 -16.53 1.71 0.57
C VAL A 35 -17.26 0.37 0.49
N GLU A 36 -18.43 0.25 1.15
CA GLU A 36 -19.22 -0.97 1.12
C GLU A 36 -19.65 -1.38 -0.28
N ASP A 37 -19.89 -0.40 -1.17
CA ASP A 37 -20.40 -0.65 -2.52
C ASP A 37 -19.27 -1.04 -3.49
N VAL A 38 -18.06 -0.53 -3.28
CA VAL A 38 -16.95 -0.65 -4.25
C VAL A 38 -15.78 -1.51 -3.79
N ALA A 39 -15.64 -1.76 -2.50
CA ALA A 39 -14.47 -2.42 -1.93
C ALA A 39 -14.84 -3.50 -0.90
N THR A 40 -15.92 -4.24 -1.16
CA THR A 40 -16.30 -5.46 -0.42
C THR A 40 -16.68 -6.59 -1.39
N PRO A 41 -16.51 -7.87 -1.00
CA PRO A 41 -17.04 -9.00 -1.78
C PRO A 41 -18.56 -8.89 -2.00
N GLN A 42 -19.30 -8.36 -1.03
CA GLN A 42 -20.74 -8.18 -1.10
C GLN A 42 -21.13 -7.10 -2.12
N GLY A 43 -20.42 -5.97 -2.13
CA GLY A 43 -20.60 -4.90 -3.12
C GLY A 43 -20.34 -5.40 -4.54
N PHE A 44 -19.27 -6.17 -4.74
CA PHE A 44 -18.98 -6.79 -6.04
C PHE A 44 -20.05 -7.81 -6.45
N ALA A 45 -20.56 -8.62 -5.52
CA ALA A 45 -21.64 -9.56 -5.83
C ALA A 45 -22.96 -8.84 -6.15
N ALA A 46 -23.21 -7.68 -5.52
CA ALA A 46 -24.42 -6.89 -5.72
C ALA A 46 -24.40 -6.13 -7.05
N ASP A 47 -23.29 -5.48 -7.40
CA ASP A 47 -23.13 -4.74 -8.67
C ASP A 47 -21.69 -4.84 -9.21
N PRO A 48 -21.34 -5.94 -9.90
CA PRO A 48 -19.99 -6.11 -10.44
C PRO A 48 -19.63 -5.10 -11.51
N VAL A 49 -20.64 -4.52 -12.21
CA VAL A 49 -20.42 -3.50 -13.24
C VAL A 49 -19.98 -2.19 -12.59
N LEU A 50 -20.63 -1.77 -11.51
CA LEU A 50 -20.23 -0.60 -10.72
C LEU A 50 -18.79 -0.75 -10.22
N VAL A 51 -18.47 -1.88 -9.60
CA VAL A 51 -17.15 -2.13 -9.04
C VAL A 51 -16.07 -2.17 -10.13
N GLN A 52 -16.31 -2.85 -11.24
CA GLN A 52 -15.36 -2.85 -12.35
C GLN A 52 -15.15 -1.45 -12.92
N ARG A 53 -16.23 -0.68 -13.14
CA ARG A 53 -16.11 0.72 -13.59
C ARG A 53 -15.32 1.58 -12.60
N PHE A 54 -15.55 1.40 -11.30
CA PHE A 54 -14.80 2.09 -10.25
C PHE A 54 -13.29 1.82 -10.37
N TYR A 55 -12.89 0.55 -10.42
CA TYR A 55 -11.48 0.18 -10.52
C TYR A 55 -10.85 0.48 -11.89
N ASN A 56 -11.61 0.42 -12.98
CA ASN A 56 -11.16 0.86 -14.30
C ASN A 56 -10.81 2.35 -14.30
N SER A 57 -11.66 3.19 -13.71
CA SER A 57 -11.38 4.62 -13.54
C SER A 57 -10.09 4.88 -12.74
N ARG A 58 -9.89 4.15 -11.65
CA ARG A 58 -8.66 4.26 -10.84
C ARG A 58 -7.42 3.80 -11.60
N ARG A 59 -7.54 2.74 -12.40
CA ARG A 59 -6.45 2.27 -13.27
C ARG A 59 -6.08 3.32 -14.32
N ALA A 60 -7.09 3.86 -15.01
CA ALA A 60 -6.89 4.91 -16.01
C ALA A 60 -6.27 6.17 -15.39
N GLN A 61 -6.69 6.56 -14.18
CA GLN A 61 -6.08 7.66 -13.44
C GLN A 61 -4.60 7.40 -13.13
N LEU A 62 -4.27 6.21 -12.59
CA LEU A 62 -2.87 5.85 -12.29
C LEU A 62 -1.97 5.85 -13.53
N LEU A 63 -2.51 5.44 -14.68
CA LEU A 63 -1.79 5.41 -15.95
C LEU A 63 -1.73 6.79 -16.64
N GLY A 64 -2.32 7.83 -16.06
CA GLY A 64 -2.24 9.19 -16.59
C GLY A 64 -0.85 9.80 -16.42
N ASP A 65 -0.42 10.62 -17.38
CA ASP A 65 0.92 11.22 -17.41
C ASP A 65 1.24 12.07 -16.16
N ASP A 66 0.22 12.66 -15.54
CA ASP A 66 0.34 13.51 -14.36
C ASP A 66 0.61 12.74 -13.05
N ILE A 67 0.44 11.41 -13.05
CA ILE A 67 0.70 10.57 -11.88
C ILE A 67 2.12 10.03 -11.94
N GLN A 68 2.99 10.59 -11.11
CA GLN A 68 4.40 10.21 -11.04
C GLN A 68 4.81 9.98 -9.57
N PRO A 69 5.81 9.14 -9.30
CA PRO A 69 6.36 9.02 -7.95
C PRO A 69 6.81 10.40 -7.44
N ASN A 70 6.56 10.69 -6.18
CA ASN A 70 7.06 11.91 -5.54
C ASN A 70 8.42 11.67 -4.86
N ALA A 71 8.92 12.68 -4.15
CA ALA A 71 10.23 12.60 -3.48
C ALA A 71 10.28 11.52 -2.39
N ALA A 72 9.17 11.20 -1.73
CA ALA A 72 9.13 10.15 -0.70
C ALA A 72 9.40 8.77 -1.29
N HIS A 73 8.73 8.42 -2.39
CA HIS A 73 8.93 7.16 -3.09
C HIS A 73 10.38 7.01 -3.57
N ARG A 74 10.93 8.06 -4.19
CA ARG A 74 12.33 8.07 -4.65
C ARG A 74 13.32 7.91 -3.49
N ALA A 75 13.06 8.56 -2.35
CA ALA A 75 13.91 8.42 -1.18
C ALA A 75 13.89 6.99 -0.61
N LEU A 76 12.75 6.31 -0.60
CA LEU A 76 12.69 4.89 -0.19
C LEU A 76 13.43 3.98 -1.17
N ALA A 77 13.33 4.24 -2.48
CA ALA A 77 14.13 3.52 -3.47
C ALA A 77 15.64 3.76 -3.32
N ASP A 78 16.05 4.98 -2.95
CA ASP A 78 17.45 5.30 -2.66
C ASP A 78 17.93 4.64 -1.35
N LEU A 79 17.08 4.57 -0.32
CA LEU A 79 17.36 3.84 0.91
C LEU A 79 17.56 2.35 0.65
N GLU A 80 16.73 1.75 -0.24
CA GLU A 80 16.84 0.35 -0.63
C GLU A 80 18.19 0.03 -1.27
N LYS A 81 18.75 0.94 -2.09
CA LYS A 81 20.08 0.74 -2.69
C LYS A 81 21.19 0.60 -1.65
N VAL A 82 21.02 1.19 -0.47
CA VAL A 82 21.99 1.13 0.64
C VAL A 82 21.76 -0.09 1.52
N TYR A 83 20.51 -0.43 1.82
CA TYR A 83 20.15 -1.55 2.71
C TYR A 83 20.07 -2.92 1.99
N GLY A 84 19.86 -2.93 0.68
CA GLY A 84 19.55 -4.13 -0.09
C GLY A 84 18.36 -4.89 0.52
N ASP A 85 18.47 -6.22 0.59
CA ASP A 85 17.46 -7.12 1.15
C ASP A 85 17.10 -6.87 2.62
N SER A 86 17.84 -5.98 3.31
CA SER A 86 17.57 -5.61 4.70
C SER A 86 16.53 -4.50 4.86
N LEU A 87 16.07 -3.89 3.75
CA LEU A 87 14.91 -3.01 3.73
C LEU A 87 13.74 -3.72 3.05
N LEU A 88 12.59 -3.77 3.73
CA LEU A 88 11.33 -4.24 3.15
C LEU A 88 10.30 -3.11 3.16
N VAL A 89 9.69 -2.84 2.01
CA VAL A 89 8.54 -1.94 1.92
C VAL A 89 7.25 -2.76 1.87
N VAL A 90 6.44 -2.69 2.92
CA VAL A 90 5.08 -3.21 2.93
C VAL A 90 4.14 -2.06 2.59
N THR A 91 3.33 -2.17 1.54
CA THR A 91 2.43 -1.10 1.14
C THR A 91 0.97 -1.53 1.19
N GLN A 92 0.14 -0.70 1.80
CA GLN A 92 -1.32 -0.79 1.72
C GLN A 92 -1.87 -0.22 0.41
N ASN A 93 -1.02 0.49 -0.36
CA ASN A 93 -1.41 1.10 -1.61
C ASN A 93 -1.49 0.04 -2.70
N ILE A 94 -2.43 0.26 -3.61
CA ILE A 94 -2.64 -0.59 -4.79
C ILE A 94 -2.04 0.03 -6.06
N ASP A 95 -1.48 1.23 -5.95
CA ASP A 95 -0.70 1.88 -7.02
C ASP A 95 0.68 1.22 -7.17
N ASN A 96 1.42 1.58 -8.22
CA ASN A 96 2.76 1.06 -8.50
C ASN A 96 3.85 2.15 -8.39
N LEU A 97 3.64 3.18 -7.55
CA LEU A 97 4.56 4.32 -7.49
C LEU A 97 5.89 3.98 -6.82
N HIS A 98 5.94 2.96 -5.96
CA HIS A 98 7.19 2.44 -5.39
C HIS A 98 8.05 1.79 -6.47
N GLU A 99 7.47 0.94 -7.31
CA GLU A 99 8.15 0.28 -8.42
C GLU A 99 8.62 1.31 -9.46
N GLN A 100 7.77 2.28 -9.80
CA GLN A 100 8.15 3.37 -10.70
C GLN A 100 9.30 4.23 -10.13
N ALA A 101 9.40 4.38 -8.81
CA ALA A 101 10.52 5.07 -8.15
C ALA A 101 11.82 4.24 -8.14
N GLY A 102 11.72 2.92 -8.38
CA GLY A 102 12.84 2.00 -8.43
C GLY A 102 12.96 1.06 -7.23
N SER A 103 11.97 1.02 -6.34
CA SER A 103 11.94 0.02 -5.27
C SER A 103 11.63 -1.37 -5.82
N THR A 104 12.23 -2.41 -5.24
CA THR A 104 12.12 -3.78 -5.73
C THR A 104 11.70 -4.79 -4.66
N ASN A 105 12.07 -4.57 -3.40
CA ASN A 105 11.66 -5.41 -2.28
C ASN A 105 10.36 -4.88 -1.63
N ILE A 106 9.24 -5.13 -2.31
CA ILE A 106 7.92 -4.60 -1.96
C ILE A 106 6.90 -5.73 -1.74
N ILE A 107 6.09 -5.62 -0.69
CA ILE A 107 4.89 -6.44 -0.48
C ILE A 107 3.65 -5.57 -0.60
N HIS A 108 2.83 -5.81 -1.62
CA HIS A 108 1.50 -5.20 -1.78
C HIS A 108 0.45 -5.97 -0.97
N MET A 109 0.35 -5.66 0.32
CA MET A 109 -0.55 -6.41 1.21
C MET A 109 -2.02 -6.30 0.81
N HIS A 110 -2.41 -5.23 0.10
CA HIS A 110 -3.77 -5.05 -0.44
C HIS A 110 -3.89 -5.31 -1.94
N GLY A 111 -2.88 -5.93 -2.56
CA GLY A 111 -2.83 -6.20 -3.98
C GLY A 111 -2.55 -4.95 -4.83
N GLU A 112 -2.81 -5.04 -6.12
CA GLU A 112 -2.31 -4.11 -7.14
C GLU A 112 -3.38 -3.81 -8.19
N ILE A 113 -3.55 -2.54 -8.55
CA ILE A 113 -4.60 -2.07 -9.48
C ILE A 113 -4.30 -2.43 -10.94
N LEU A 114 -3.02 -2.60 -11.27
CA LEU A 114 -2.54 -3.05 -12.57
C LEU A 114 -2.48 -4.59 -12.66
N LYS A 115 -3.16 -5.29 -11.74
CA LYS A 115 -3.37 -6.72 -11.80
C LYS A 115 -4.86 -7.06 -11.67
N MET A 116 -5.24 -8.17 -12.29
CA MET A 116 -6.54 -8.80 -12.16
C MET A 116 -6.38 -10.24 -11.71
N ARG A 117 -7.44 -10.81 -11.12
CA ARG A 117 -7.46 -12.21 -10.71
C ARG A 117 -8.74 -12.90 -11.16
N CYS A 118 -8.62 -14.17 -11.50
CA CYS A 118 -9.79 -15.03 -11.66
C CYS A 118 -10.42 -15.30 -10.30
N ALA A 119 -11.72 -15.08 -10.17
CA ALA A 119 -12.49 -15.39 -8.96
C ALA A 119 -12.59 -16.91 -8.67
N TYR A 120 -12.30 -17.77 -9.64
CA TYR A 120 -12.43 -19.23 -9.52
C TYR A 120 -11.09 -19.95 -9.39
N THR A 121 -10.10 -19.61 -10.22
CA THR A 121 -8.79 -20.28 -10.22
C THR A 121 -7.76 -19.51 -9.39
N HIS A 122 -8.07 -18.27 -9.01
CA HIS A 122 -7.15 -17.34 -8.32
C HIS A 122 -5.89 -16.96 -9.11
N LEU A 123 -5.80 -17.36 -10.39
CA LEU A 123 -4.68 -16.98 -11.23
C LEU A 123 -4.70 -15.45 -11.48
N VAL A 124 -3.54 -14.83 -11.29
CA VAL A 124 -3.31 -13.38 -11.34
C VAL A 124 -2.61 -13.00 -12.64
N TYR A 125 -3.03 -11.90 -13.26
CA TYR A 125 -2.50 -11.41 -14.52
C TYR A 125 -2.29 -9.90 -14.49
N PRO A 126 -1.29 -9.35 -15.20
CA PRO A 126 -1.19 -7.91 -15.42
C PRO A 126 -2.36 -7.41 -16.27
N ILE A 127 -2.79 -6.18 -16.01
CA ILE A 127 -3.85 -5.50 -16.76
C ILE A 127 -3.58 -3.99 -16.82
N SER A 128 -3.67 -3.41 -18.01
CA SER A 128 -3.58 -1.96 -18.23
C SER A 128 -4.84 -1.36 -18.87
N THR A 129 -5.74 -2.21 -19.38
CA THR A 129 -6.99 -1.80 -20.01
C THR A 129 -8.17 -2.01 -19.08
N ASP A 130 -9.34 -1.53 -19.50
CA ASP A 130 -10.60 -1.79 -18.80
C ASP A 130 -10.94 -3.29 -18.79
N ILE A 131 -11.62 -3.71 -17.72
CA ILE A 131 -12.24 -5.04 -17.60
C ILE A 131 -13.75 -4.85 -17.60
N SER A 132 -14.46 -5.75 -18.27
CA SER A 132 -15.92 -5.87 -18.30
C SER A 132 -16.38 -7.24 -17.80
N ILE A 133 -17.62 -7.32 -17.33
CA ILE A 133 -18.28 -8.58 -16.96
C ILE A 133 -18.46 -9.51 -18.19
N ASP A 134 -18.41 -8.95 -19.40
CA ASP A 134 -18.53 -9.69 -20.65
C ASP A 134 -17.22 -10.37 -21.08
N ASP A 135 -16.09 -9.96 -20.49
CA ASP A 135 -14.78 -10.53 -20.78
C ASP A 135 -14.67 -11.96 -20.26
N ARG A 136 -14.04 -12.83 -21.06
CA ARG A 136 -13.77 -14.21 -20.69
C ARG A 136 -12.42 -14.30 -19.99
N CYS A 137 -12.34 -14.97 -18.84
CA CYS A 137 -11.04 -15.30 -18.26
C CYS A 137 -10.30 -16.25 -19.20
N GLU A 138 -9.07 -15.91 -19.58
CA GLU A 138 -8.20 -16.80 -20.36
C GLU A 138 -7.93 -18.13 -19.62
N CYS A 139 -7.91 -18.09 -18.29
CA CYS A 139 -7.68 -19.25 -17.43
C CYS A 139 -8.76 -20.35 -17.51
N CYS A 140 -10.03 -19.96 -17.56
CA CYS A 140 -11.17 -20.85 -17.32
C CYS A 140 -12.29 -20.69 -18.35
N GLY A 141 -12.18 -19.72 -19.26
CA GLY A 141 -13.14 -19.44 -20.33
C GLY A 141 -14.47 -18.80 -19.88
N LEU A 142 -14.69 -18.62 -18.58
CA LEU A 142 -15.93 -18.08 -18.03
C LEU A 142 -16.00 -16.54 -18.14
N ARG A 143 -17.20 -16.03 -18.45
CA ARG A 143 -17.52 -14.60 -18.34
C ARG A 143 -17.79 -14.20 -16.89
N GLY A 144 -17.53 -12.94 -16.54
CA GLY A 144 -17.72 -12.42 -15.18
C GLY A 144 -16.77 -13.02 -14.13
N ALA A 145 -15.79 -13.81 -14.57
CA ALA A 145 -14.82 -14.47 -13.69
C ALA A 145 -13.66 -13.55 -13.28
N LEU A 146 -13.49 -12.40 -13.94
CA LEU A 146 -12.40 -11.46 -13.68
C LEU A 146 -12.83 -10.42 -12.65
N ARG A 147 -11.95 -10.18 -11.67
CA ARG A 147 -12.05 -9.07 -10.73
C ARG A 147 -10.68 -8.43 -10.53
N PRO A 148 -10.62 -7.18 -10.05
CA PRO A 148 -9.36 -6.55 -9.66
C PRO A 148 -8.58 -7.41 -8.66
N HIS A 149 -7.25 -7.44 -8.78
CA HIS A 149 -6.38 -8.06 -7.80
C HIS A 149 -6.15 -7.11 -6.62
N VAL A 150 -7.23 -6.67 -6.01
CA VAL A 150 -7.24 -5.77 -4.85
C VAL A 150 -7.97 -6.47 -3.72
N VAL A 151 -7.36 -6.50 -2.55
CA VAL A 151 -7.95 -7.03 -1.32
C VAL A 151 -9.06 -6.09 -0.86
N TRP A 152 -10.24 -6.65 -0.65
CA TRP A 152 -11.41 -5.91 -0.18
C TRP A 152 -11.58 -6.03 1.33
N PHE A 153 -12.35 -5.11 1.90
CA PHE A 153 -12.75 -5.21 3.31
C PHE A 153 -13.48 -6.55 3.54
N GLY A 154 -13.04 -7.27 4.57
CA GLY A 154 -13.50 -8.63 4.87
C GLY A 154 -12.69 -9.75 4.20
N GLU A 155 -11.76 -9.43 3.31
CA GLU A 155 -10.78 -10.38 2.77
C GLU A 155 -9.48 -10.36 3.57
N MET A 156 -8.72 -11.46 3.50
CA MET A 156 -7.39 -11.53 4.09
C MET A 156 -6.39 -10.76 3.22
N PRO A 157 -5.54 -9.89 3.81
CA PRO A 157 -4.43 -9.30 3.09
C PRO A 157 -3.42 -10.36 2.62
N LEU A 158 -2.63 -10.00 1.62
CA LEU A 158 -1.65 -10.88 0.99
C LEU A 158 -0.37 -10.95 1.82
N GLN A 159 0.34 -12.08 1.71
CA GLN A 159 1.69 -12.29 2.27
C GLN A 159 1.83 -11.97 3.78
N MET A 160 0.77 -12.16 4.56
CA MET A 160 0.77 -11.82 5.98
C MET A 160 1.85 -12.55 6.79
N GLU A 161 2.12 -13.82 6.48
CA GLU A 161 3.18 -14.59 7.15
C GLU A 161 4.55 -13.93 6.99
N GLU A 162 4.93 -13.61 5.75
CA GLU A 162 6.18 -12.92 5.41
C GLU A 162 6.28 -11.52 6.05
N ILE A 163 5.16 -10.78 6.09
CA ILE A 163 5.10 -9.48 6.78
C ILE A 163 5.35 -9.65 8.28
N TYR A 164 4.70 -10.62 8.93
CA TYR A 164 4.88 -10.87 10.37
C TYR A 164 6.30 -11.31 10.69
N ASP A 165 6.90 -12.20 9.89
CA ASP A 165 8.30 -12.62 10.03
C ASP A 165 9.25 -11.41 9.94
N ALA A 166 9.01 -10.51 8.99
CA ALA A 166 9.81 -9.29 8.84
C ALA A 166 9.64 -8.33 10.03
N LEU A 167 8.42 -8.15 10.54
CA LEU A 167 8.14 -7.32 11.72
C LEU A 167 8.80 -7.87 12.98
N GLU A 168 8.85 -9.20 13.15
CA GLU A 168 9.54 -9.86 14.27
C GLU A 168 11.06 -9.73 14.18
N ALA A 169 11.59 -9.64 12.97
CA ALA A 169 13.02 -9.56 12.70
C ALA A 169 13.57 -8.12 12.68
N CYS A 170 12.73 -7.11 12.45
CA CYS A 170 13.19 -5.74 12.24
C CYS A 170 13.71 -5.06 13.51
N ASP A 171 14.67 -4.14 13.35
CA ASP A 171 15.16 -3.29 14.44
C ASP A 171 14.57 -1.86 14.35
N LEU A 172 14.03 -1.50 13.17
CA LEU A 172 13.32 -0.25 12.91
C LEU A 172 12.06 -0.53 12.08
N PHE A 173 10.93 -0.03 12.56
CA PHE A 173 9.67 -0.01 11.85
C PHE A 173 9.21 1.44 11.64
N ILE A 174 8.90 1.78 10.39
CA ILE A 174 8.45 3.13 10.02
C ILE A 174 7.08 3.02 9.36
N ALA A 175 6.06 3.70 9.89
CA ALA A 175 4.77 3.84 9.21
C ALA A 175 4.65 5.21 8.55
N ILE A 176 4.37 5.25 7.24
CA ILE A 176 4.35 6.47 6.44
C ILE A 176 2.96 6.67 5.82
N GLY A 177 2.31 7.80 6.10
CA GLY A 177 1.07 8.19 5.43
C GLY A 177 -0.10 7.23 5.69
N THR A 178 -0.22 6.69 6.91
CA THR A 178 -1.28 5.74 7.29
C THR A 178 -2.30 6.39 8.21
N SER A 179 -3.59 6.04 8.12
CA SER A 179 -4.62 6.60 9.01
C SER A 179 -4.69 5.90 10.38
N GLY A 180 -4.11 4.71 10.52
CA GLY A 180 -4.25 3.88 11.72
C GLY A 180 -5.62 3.21 11.88
N ASN A 181 -6.51 3.31 10.89
CA ASN A 181 -7.88 2.77 10.96
C ASN A 181 -8.05 1.40 10.27
N VAL A 182 -7.12 1.02 9.39
CA VAL A 182 -7.24 -0.19 8.57
C VAL A 182 -6.44 -1.33 9.20
N TYR A 183 -7.16 -2.34 9.68
CA TYR A 183 -6.57 -3.56 10.25
C TYR A 183 -6.43 -4.65 9.19
N PRO A 184 -5.37 -5.49 9.26
CA PRO A 184 -4.39 -5.62 10.35
C PRO A 184 -3.21 -4.63 10.33
N ALA A 185 -3.03 -3.85 9.25
CA ALA A 185 -1.85 -2.98 9.07
C ALA A 185 -1.62 -1.99 10.23
N ALA A 186 -2.70 -1.37 10.74
CA ALA A 186 -2.64 -0.49 11.91
C ALA A 186 -2.09 -1.16 13.18
N GLY A 187 -2.13 -2.49 13.26
CA GLY A 187 -1.57 -3.27 14.36
C GLY A 187 -0.08 -3.55 14.27
N PHE A 188 0.57 -3.32 13.10
CA PHE A 188 1.96 -3.70 12.87
C PHE A 188 2.95 -2.99 13.81
N VAL A 189 2.69 -1.73 14.16
CA VAL A 189 3.48 -0.99 15.14
C VAL A 189 3.58 -1.70 16.49
N ARG A 190 2.49 -2.38 16.92
CA ARG A 190 2.49 -3.12 18.18
C ARG A 190 3.33 -4.39 18.07
N GLN A 191 3.26 -5.08 16.93
CA GLN A 191 4.08 -6.28 16.67
C GLN A 191 5.57 -5.94 16.65
N ALA A 192 5.96 -4.88 15.93
CA ALA A 192 7.35 -4.42 15.87
C ALA A 192 7.86 -4.00 17.26
N THR A 193 7.05 -3.25 18.02
CA THR A 193 7.38 -2.86 19.40
C THR A 193 7.57 -4.06 20.32
N LEU A 194 6.71 -5.08 20.23
CA LEU A 194 6.84 -6.31 21.04
C LEU A 194 8.12 -7.09 20.73
N SER A 195 8.63 -6.94 19.51
CA SER A 195 9.87 -7.57 19.04
C SER A 195 11.11 -6.73 19.37
N GLY A 196 10.93 -5.56 20.00
CA GLY A 196 12.02 -4.68 20.44
C GLY A 196 12.48 -3.65 19.40
N ALA A 197 11.79 -3.52 18.27
CA ALA A 197 12.11 -2.54 17.24
C ALA A 197 11.86 -1.10 17.73
N LYS A 198 12.68 -0.15 17.26
CA LYS A 198 12.33 1.26 17.32
C LYS A 198 11.18 1.50 16.34
N THR A 199 10.17 2.29 16.74
CA THR A 199 9.01 2.59 15.91
C THR A 199 8.90 4.08 15.64
N MET A 200 8.63 4.45 14.39
CA MET A 200 8.41 5.85 13.97
C MET A 200 7.17 5.97 13.09
N GLU A 201 6.43 7.04 13.28
CA GLU A 201 5.39 7.48 12.34
C GLU A 201 5.87 8.71 11.57
N ILE A 202 5.65 8.73 10.24
CA ILE A 202 5.73 9.92 9.40
C ILE A 202 4.36 10.14 8.78
N ASN A 203 3.72 11.26 9.08
CA ASN A 203 2.37 11.50 8.59
C ASN A 203 2.08 12.98 8.39
N LEU A 204 1.04 13.30 7.61
CA LEU A 204 0.57 14.69 7.55
C LEU A 204 -0.16 15.07 8.83
N GLU A 205 -1.01 14.16 9.31
CA GLU A 205 -1.78 14.28 10.55
C GLU A 205 -1.56 13.02 11.39
N PRO A 206 -1.60 13.10 12.73
CA PRO A 206 -1.46 11.93 13.60
C PRO A 206 -2.41 10.78 13.24
N SER A 207 -1.90 9.53 13.19
CA SER A 207 -2.78 8.37 12.98
C SER A 207 -3.59 8.03 14.23
N ALA A 208 -4.65 7.21 14.06
CA ALA A 208 -5.45 6.70 15.18
C ALA A 208 -4.64 5.84 16.18
N VAL A 209 -3.44 5.39 15.80
CA VAL A 209 -2.54 4.57 16.63
C VAL A 209 -1.22 5.31 16.93
N GLU A 210 -1.19 6.64 16.80
CA GLU A 210 -0.04 7.52 17.05
C GLU A 210 0.70 7.17 18.35
N SER A 211 -0.02 7.01 19.45
CA SER A 211 0.56 6.72 20.78
C SER A 211 1.30 5.40 20.90
N ALA A 212 1.19 4.51 19.91
CA ALA A 212 1.94 3.26 19.85
C ALA A 212 3.36 3.44 19.26
N PHE A 213 3.63 4.57 18.61
CA PHE A 213 4.94 4.88 18.06
C PHE A 213 5.84 5.57 19.10
N SER A 214 7.13 5.27 19.02
CA SER A 214 8.14 5.83 19.92
C SER A 214 8.79 7.13 19.41
N ASP A 215 8.47 7.54 18.19
CA ASP A 215 8.95 8.76 17.52
C ASP A 215 7.97 9.15 16.41
N HIS A 216 7.94 10.43 16.05
CA HIS A 216 6.93 11.00 15.17
C HIS A 216 7.51 12.16 14.34
N ARG A 217 7.16 12.23 13.06
CA ARG A 217 7.39 13.40 12.20
C ARG A 217 6.10 13.78 11.49
N TYR A 218 5.77 15.06 11.57
CA TYR A 218 4.55 15.58 10.96
C TYR A 218 4.86 16.60 9.88
N GLY A 219 4.40 16.31 8.66
CA GLY A 219 4.68 17.12 7.48
C GLY A 219 4.38 16.39 6.19
N LEU A 220 4.68 17.03 5.07
CA LEU A 220 4.57 16.41 3.75
C LEU A 220 5.52 15.21 3.66
N ALA A 221 5.03 14.09 3.13
CA ALA A 221 5.85 12.90 2.94
C ALA A 221 7.04 13.20 2.02
N SER A 222 6.84 14.05 1.01
CA SER A 222 7.89 14.51 0.09
C SER A 222 9.02 15.31 0.75
N VAL A 223 8.86 15.71 2.02
CA VAL A 223 9.87 16.45 2.80
C VAL A 223 10.43 15.57 3.92
N GLU A 224 9.55 15.00 4.75
CA GLU A 224 9.96 14.26 5.94
C GLU A 224 10.62 12.92 5.62
N VAL A 225 10.16 12.21 4.57
CA VAL A 225 10.73 10.92 4.18
C VAL A 225 12.15 11.10 3.63
N PRO A 226 12.42 12.02 2.67
CA PRO A 226 13.81 12.29 2.25
C PRO A 226 14.73 12.73 3.39
N ALA A 227 14.24 13.56 4.33
CA ALA A 227 15.03 13.99 5.48
C ALA A 227 15.43 12.79 6.35
N LEU A 228 14.48 11.91 6.70
CA LEU A 228 14.78 10.70 7.46
C LEU A 228 15.76 9.79 6.70
N VAL A 229 15.56 9.58 5.40
CA VAL A 229 16.44 8.74 4.58
C VAL A 229 17.88 9.26 4.60
N ALA A 230 18.07 10.57 4.46
CA ALA A 230 19.40 11.18 4.56
C ALA A 230 20.06 10.90 5.92
N GLU A 231 19.33 11.09 7.03
CA GLU A 231 19.83 10.81 8.38
C GLU A 231 20.21 9.33 8.57
N LEU A 232 19.39 8.41 8.05
CA LEU A 232 19.66 6.97 8.13
C LEU A 232 20.93 6.60 7.36
N ILE A 233 21.11 7.12 6.14
CA ILE A 233 22.30 6.88 5.32
C ILE A 233 23.54 7.50 5.95
N GLU A 234 23.46 8.73 6.45
CA GLU A 234 24.58 9.39 7.15
C GLU A 234 25.01 8.61 8.39
N SER A 235 24.05 7.98 9.10
CA SER A 235 24.38 7.18 10.29
C SER A 235 25.15 5.89 9.99
N MET A 236 25.16 5.45 8.73
CA MET A 236 25.86 4.25 8.25
C MET A 236 27.28 4.55 7.71
N ALA A 237 27.60 5.82 7.46
CA ALA A 237 28.90 6.28 6.99
C ALA A 237 29.91 6.41 8.15
#